data_AF-A0A6V7VPI1-F1
#
_entry.id   AF-A0A6V7VPI1-F1
#
_cell.length_a   1.000
_cell.length_b   1.000
_cell.length_c   1.000
_cell.angle_alpha   90.00
_cell.angle_beta   90.00
_cell.angle_gamma   90.00
#
_symmetry.space_group_name_H-M   'P 1'
#
loop_
_entity.id
_entity.type
_entity.pdbx_description
1 polymer ?
#
loop_
_entity_poly.entity_id
_entity_poly.type
_entity_poly.pdbx_seq_one_letter_code
_entity_poly.pdbx_strand_id
1 'polypeptide(L)'
;MMRMKLSKKPTDEEIHETTEATRVSLEKITTVKIAASLPVQHAKKTAPAQYIRYTPSQQAGGFHTSGAQQRIIRLVEEQKDPMEPPRFQINQKIPRAPPSPPAPVLHSPPRKVTAKEQADWKIPPCVSNWKNPKGYTVALDKRLAADGRGLQQVHINEGFAKFAEALSIAERKARESVETRAQMERLIAQNKKTEQEKRMREMAQSARIQRSQALRKAEADEDQKLMEEAKEREAIRRDRVEDHRKERNIARSRPEKLEKLKRDKDRDISEKIALGLPDSRARTSAGTQFDSRLFNQNAGLDSGGIDDETYTAYDKPWRPQDNVQQHIYRPRKDVDSGIYGADLDKIINTSRFVPDKGFSGTEGEGSGAPRGSGPVQFEREEEDIFGLGELLQTSSTAKVLSASKRKLSDEGDGKENIKRSRK
;
A
#
# COMPACT_ATOMS: atom_id res chain seq x y z
N MET A 1 -42.18 37.11 59.63
CA MET A 1 -43.09 36.05 59.16
C MET A 1 -44.29 36.68 58.45
N MET A 2 -44.18 36.94 57.15
CA MET A 2 -45.38 37.19 56.34
C MET A 2 -46.01 35.82 56.08
N ARG A 3 -47.13 35.52 56.75
CA ARG A 3 -48.01 34.42 56.33
C ARG A 3 -48.31 34.65 54.85
N MET A 4 -47.83 33.75 53.98
CA MET A 4 -48.32 33.70 52.61
C MET A 4 -49.83 33.54 52.72
N LYS A 5 -50.58 34.59 52.35
CA LYS A 5 -52.01 34.44 52.10
C LYS A 5 -52.09 33.38 51.03
N LEU A 6 -52.57 32.19 51.39
CA LEU A 6 -52.95 31.16 50.43
C LEU A 6 -53.93 31.88 49.49
N SER A 7 -53.49 32.20 48.27
CA SER A 7 -54.32 32.89 47.29
C SER A 7 -55.50 31.98 47.04
N LYS A 8 -56.67 32.34 47.59
CA LYS A 8 -57.91 31.66 47.26
C LYS A 8 -58.10 31.81 45.75
N LYS A 9 -58.61 30.76 45.11
CA LYS A 9 -59.04 30.89 43.72
C LYS A 9 -60.02 32.08 43.65
N PRO A 10 -59.91 32.95 42.63
CA PRO A 10 -60.90 33.99 42.38
C PRO A 10 -62.30 33.38 42.32
N THR A 11 -63.33 34.18 42.61
CA THR A 11 -64.71 33.70 42.52
C THR A 11 -65.06 33.36 41.07
N ASP A 12 -66.05 32.48 40.86
CA ASP A 12 -66.47 32.08 39.50
C ASP A 12 -66.94 33.30 38.68
N GLU A 13 -67.52 34.31 39.32
CA GLU A 13 -67.92 35.58 38.69
C GLU A 13 -66.71 36.40 38.23
N GLU A 14 -65.67 36.55 39.07
CA GLU A 14 -64.42 37.24 38.71
C GLU A 14 -63.67 36.52 37.58
N ILE A 15 -63.70 35.18 37.57
CA ILE A 15 -63.13 34.37 36.49
C ILE A 15 -63.89 34.64 35.20
N HIS A 16 -65.23 34.66 35.23
CA HIS A 16 -66.04 34.92 34.05
C HIS A 16 -65.79 36.33 33.50
N GLU A 17 -65.78 37.36 34.34
CA GLU A 17 -65.52 38.74 33.93
C GLU A 17 -64.13 38.90 33.30
N THR A 18 -63.09 38.37 33.96
CA THR A 18 -61.71 38.46 33.44
C THR A 18 -61.53 37.65 32.16
N THR A 19 -62.21 36.50 32.04
CA THR A 19 -62.20 35.68 30.83
C THR A 19 -62.86 36.42 29.68
N GLU A 20 -64.02 37.02 29.89
CA GLU A 20 -64.73 37.79 28.88
C GLU A 20 -63.95 39.03 28.43
N ALA A 21 -63.40 39.79 29.37
CA ALA A 21 -62.57 40.95 29.07
C ALA A 21 -61.31 40.57 28.27
N THR A 22 -60.66 39.45 28.63
CA THR A 22 -59.48 38.93 27.94
C THR A 22 -59.83 38.40 26.56
N ARG A 23 -60.93 37.66 26.43
CA ARG A 23 -61.46 37.14 25.16
C ARG A 23 -61.68 38.27 24.17
N VAL A 24 -62.45 39.30 24.55
CA VAL A 24 -62.72 40.46 23.69
C VAL A 24 -61.44 41.20 23.31
N SER A 25 -60.48 41.32 24.22
CA SER A 25 -59.19 41.97 23.94
C SER A 25 -58.34 41.17 22.95
N LEU A 26 -58.29 39.84 23.10
CA LEU A 26 -57.59 38.95 22.18
C LEU A 26 -58.26 38.91 20.81
N GLU A 27 -59.60 38.86 20.75
CA GLU A 27 -60.37 38.92 19.50
C GLU A 27 -60.08 40.20 18.71
N LYS A 28 -59.95 41.35 19.38
CA LYS A 28 -59.54 42.60 18.73
C LYS A 28 -58.15 42.51 18.12
N ILE A 29 -57.19 41.87 18.80
CA ILE A 29 -55.83 41.71 18.27
C ILE A 29 -55.79 40.71 17.12
N THR A 30 -56.53 39.60 17.23
CA THR A 30 -56.57 38.56 16.20
C THR A 30 -57.25 39.06 14.94
N THR A 31 -58.37 39.78 15.05
CA THR A 31 -59.06 40.38 13.89
C THR A 31 -58.16 41.34 13.11
N VAL A 32 -57.36 42.17 13.80
CA VAL A 32 -56.37 43.06 13.15
C VAL A 32 -55.28 42.25 12.42
N LYS A 33 -54.77 41.18 13.03
CA LYS A 33 -53.76 40.31 12.41
C LYS A 33 -54.32 39.51 11.22
N ILE A 34 -55.53 38.98 11.35
CA ILE A 34 -56.23 38.24 10.28
C ILE A 34 -56.42 39.17 9.09
N ALA A 35 -56.93 40.39 9.32
CA ALA A 35 -57.09 41.38 8.27
C ALA A 35 -55.75 41.62 7.54
N ALA A 36 -54.67 41.91 8.27
CA ALA A 36 -53.34 42.14 7.67
C ALA A 36 -52.77 40.94 6.88
N SER A 37 -53.20 39.71 7.19
CA SER A 37 -52.74 38.49 6.50
C SER A 37 -53.50 38.17 5.20
N LEU A 38 -54.68 38.77 4.99
CA LEU A 38 -55.47 38.50 3.80
C LEU A 38 -54.78 39.09 2.56
N PRO A 39 -54.45 38.29 1.52
CA PRO A 39 -53.69 38.74 0.35
C PRO A 39 -54.41 39.79 -0.49
N VAL A 40 -55.74 39.73 -0.52
CA VAL A 40 -56.60 40.68 -1.23
C VAL A 40 -57.61 41.23 -0.22
N GLN A 41 -57.50 42.51 0.09
CA GLN A 41 -58.48 43.19 0.93
C GLN A 41 -59.47 43.95 0.05
N HIS A 42 -60.75 43.94 0.44
CA HIS A 42 -61.73 44.84 -0.15
C HIS A 42 -61.38 46.29 0.22
N ALA A 43 -61.73 47.24 -0.65
CA ALA A 43 -61.60 48.66 -0.34
C ALA A 43 -62.36 48.97 0.96
N LYS A 44 -61.69 49.63 1.91
CA LYS A 44 -62.30 50.01 3.18
C LYS A 44 -63.20 51.23 2.97
N LYS A 45 -64.41 51.17 3.51
CA LYS A 45 -65.29 52.35 3.56
C LYS A 45 -64.76 53.29 4.64
N THR A 46 -64.69 54.58 4.34
CA THR A 46 -64.29 55.61 5.31
C THR A 46 -65.28 55.69 6.46
N ALA A 47 -64.76 55.82 7.68
CA ALA A 47 -65.61 56.05 8.86
C ALA A 47 -66.42 57.36 8.73
N PRO A 48 -67.58 57.47 9.41
CA PRO A 48 -68.35 58.71 9.43
C PRO A 48 -67.57 59.84 10.12
N ALA A 49 -67.82 61.09 9.70
CA ALA A 49 -67.18 62.27 10.27
C ALA A 49 -67.51 62.43 11.76
N GLN A 50 -66.49 62.65 12.59
CA GLN A 50 -66.61 62.83 14.03
C GLN A 50 -66.41 64.30 14.40
N TYR A 51 -67.14 64.79 15.40
CA TYR A 51 -66.98 66.14 15.93
C TYR A 51 -66.41 66.08 17.33
N ILE A 52 -65.20 66.60 17.50
CA ILE A 52 -64.47 66.59 18.77
C ILE A 52 -64.46 68.01 19.31
N ARG A 53 -64.86 68.17 20.57
CA ARG A 53 -64.73 69.44 21.29
C ARG A 53 -63.35 69.49 21.93
N TYR A 54 -62.55 70.46 21.52
CA TYR A 54 -61.19 70.67 21.99
C TYR A 54 -61.10 71.98 22.79
N THR A 55 -60.60 71.87 24.02
CA THR A 55 -60.25 73.02 24.86
C THR A 55 -58.72 73.14 24.86
N PRO A 56 -58.14 74.16 24.21
CA PRO A 56 -56.68 74.38 24.25
C PRO A 56 -56.19 74.61 25.68
N SER A 57 -55.05 74.00 26.04
CA SER A 57 -54.43 74.16 27.36
C SER A 57 -53.69 75.49 27.52
N GLN A 58 -53.18 76.06 26.42
CA GLN A 58 -52.60 77.40 26.39
C GLN A 58 -53.70 78.42 26.08
N GLN A 59 -54.26 79.01 27.14
CA GLN A 59 -55.23 80.11 27.05
C GLN A 59 -54.59 81.50 27.04
N ALA A 60 -53.26 81.57 27.17
CA ALA A 60 -52.53 82.83 27.19
C ALA A 60 -52.27 83.34 25.77
N GLY A 61 -53.00 84.37 25.38
CA GLY A 61 -52.54 85.40 24.43
C GLY A 61 -52.38 85.00 22.96
N GLY A 62 -53.46 85.14 22.18
CA GLY A 62 -53.39 86.12 21.09
C GLY A 62 -53.14 85.70 19.65
N PHE A 63 -53.15 84.42 19.25
CA PHE A 63 -52.88 84.13 17.82
C PHE A 63 -53.86 83.21 17.05
N HIS A 64 -54.70 82.38 17.70
CA HIS A 64 -55.42 81.33 16.94
C HIS A 64 -56.87 81.02 17.36
N THR A 65 -57.36 81.58 18.47
CA THR A 65 -58.76 81.46 18.90
C THR A 65 -59.38 82.83 18.83
N SER A 66 -60.29 83.07 17.89
CA SER A 66 -61.08 84.30 17.74
C SER A 66 -62.01 84.53 18.95
N GLY A 67 -61.45 84.72 20.15
CA GLY A 67 -62.17 84.89 21.43
C GLY A 67 -62.81 83.63 22.02
N ALA A 68 -62.93 82.52 21.29
CA ALA A 68 -63.61 81.31 21.77
C ALA A 68 -62.74 80.46 22.72
N GLN A 69 -63.33 80.01 23.84
CA GLN A 69 -62.67 79.13 24.81
C GLN A 69 -62.49 77.69 24.30
N GLN A 70 -63.31 77.25 23.35
CA GLN A 70 -63.33 75.89 22.83
C GLN A 70 -63.41 75.91 21.31
N ARG A 71 -62.88 74.86 20.67
CA ARG A 71 -62.96 74.62 19.23
C ARG A 71 -63.71 73.31 18.99
N ILE A 72 -64.53 73.27 17.96
CA ILE A 72 -65.12 72.01 17.48
C ILE A 72 -64.33 71.61 16.24
N ILE A 73 -63.68 70.45 16.30
CA ILE A 73 -62.87 69.89 15.23
C ILE A 73 -63.69 68.80 14.56
N ARG A 74 -63.93 68.94 13.26
CA ARG A 74 -64.49 67.87 12.44
C ARG A 74 -63.35 66.99 11.96
N LEU A 75 -63.27 65.77 12.49
CA LEU A 75 -62.31 64.75 12.10
C LEU A 75 -62.94 63.86 11.03
N VAL A 76 -62.27 63.74 9.88
CA VAL A 76 -62.67 62.85 8.78
C VAL A 76 -61.47 61.98 8.43
N GLU A 77 -61.67 60.67 8.32
CA GLU A 77 -60.64 59.74 7.87
C GLU A 77 -60.40 59.92 6.37
N GLU A 78 -59.14 60.13 5.98
CA GLU A 78 -58.75 60.25 4.57
C GLU A 78 -58.97 58.93 3.84
N GLN A 79 -59.64 58.98 2.68
CA GLN A 79 -59.88 57.79 1.87
C GLN A 79 -58.56 57.28 1.27
N LYS A 80 -58.15 56.07 1.66
CA LYS A 80 -56.92 55.45 1.17
C LYS A 80 -57.10 54.77 -0.19
N ASP A 81 -56.13 54.93 -1.09
CA ASP A 81 -56.09 54.25 -2.38
C ASP A 81 -55.77 52.75 -2.21
N PRO A 82 -56.62 51.83 -2.73
CA PRO A 82 -56.38 50.38 -2.65
C PRO A 82 -55.17 49.91 -3.48
N MET A 83 -54.70 50.67 -4.46
CA MET A 83 -53.55 50.33 -5.31
C MET A 83 -52.23 50.99 -4.87
N GLU A 84 -52.27 51.77 -3.77
CA GLU A 84 -51.07 52.44 -3.25
C GLU A 84 -50.10 51.41 -2.62
N PRO A 85 -48.83 51.37 -3.07
CA PRO A 85 -47.83 50.48 -2.47
C PRO A 85 -47.43 50.96 -1.05
N PRO A 86 -46.74 50.11 -0.25
CA PRO A 86 -46.24 50.51 1.07
C PRO A 86 -45.32 51.74 1.01
N ARG A 87 -45.71 52.83 1.67
CA ARG A 87 -45.00 54.13 1.64
C ARG A 87 -43.65 54.14 2.35
N PHE A 88 -43.43 53.29 3.36
CA PHE A 88 -42.26 53.36 4.24
C PHE A 88 -41.49 52.03 4.30
N GLN A 89 -40.17 52.10 4.45
CA GLN A 89 -39.31 50.93 4.67
C GLN A 89 -39.35 50.50 6.14
N ILE A 90 -39.80 49.27 6.41
CA ILE A 90 -39.98 48.72 7.78
C ILE A 90 -38.80 47.81 8.18
N ASN A 91 -37.74 47.75 7.37
CA ASN A 91 -36.59 46.86 7.56
C ASN A 91 -35.55 47.38 8.57
N GLN A 92 -35.70 48.59 9.10
CA GLN A 92 -34.78 49.15 10.08
C GLN A 92 -34.86 48.38 11.42
N LYS A 93 -33.81 47.64 11.75
CA LYS A 93 -33.71 46.88 13.00
C LYS A 93 -33.06 47.73 14.09
N ILE A 94 -33.82 48.00 15.14
CA ILE A 94 -33.37 48.73 16.32
C ILE A 94 -32.91 47.69 17.37
N PRO A 95 -31.86 47.94 18.17
CA PRO A 95 -31.50 47.06 19.28
C PRO A 95 -32.68 46.87 20.23
N ARG A 96 -32.72 45.72 20.89
CA ARG A 96 -33.78 45.41 21.85
C ARG A 96 -33.75 46.44 22.98
N ALA A 97 -34.93 46.98 23.31
CA ALA A 97 -35.09 47.84 24.48
C ALA A 97 -34.57 47.16 25.75
N PRO A 98 -34.08 47.93 26.74
CA PRO A 98 -33.66 47.36 28.01
C PRO A 98 -34.82 46.54 28.62
N PRO A 99 -34.53 45.39 29.25
CA PRO A 99 -35.55 44.59 29.89
C PRO A 99 -36.19 45.37 31.06
N SER A 100 -37.36 44.90 31.51
CA SER A 100 -37.92 45.32 32.80
C SER A 100 -36.87 45.17 33.91
N PRO A 101 -36.94 45.98 34.99
CA PRO A 101 -35.97 45.90 36.09
C PRO A 101 -35.81 44.45 36.55
N PRO A 102 -34.57 43.97 36.79
CA PRO A 102 -34.34 42.58 37.15
C PRO A 102 -35.07 42.25 38.44
N ALA A 103 -35.83 41.17 38.42
CA ALA A 103 -36.54 40.71 39.61
C ALA A 103 -35.53 40.39 40.74
N PRO A 104 -35.86 40.69 42.01
CA PRO A 104 -34.99 40.38 43.13
C PRO A 104 -34.77 38.87 43.23
N VAL A 105 -33.50 38.46 43.32
CA VAL A 105 -33.10 37.06 43.45
C VAL A 105 -33.25 36.63 44.91
N LEU A 106 -34.35 35.96 45.24
CA LEU A 106 -34.68 35.51 46.61
C LEU A 106 -34.12 34.11 46.90
N HIS A 107 -32.81 33.91 46.71
CA HIS A 107 -32.16 32.65 47.09
C HIS A 107 -32.00 32.56 48.62
N SER A 108 -31.88 31.32 49.14
CA SER A 108 -31.42 31.13 50.51
C SER A 108 -30.02 31.75 50.71
N PRO A 109 -29.63 32.11 51.95
CA PRO A 109 -28.28 32.57 52.22
C PRO A 109 -27.22 31.63 51.63
N PRO A 110 -26.10 32.16 51.11
CA PRO A 110 -25.08 31.34 50.46
C PRO A 110 -24.51 30.33 51.47
N ARG A 111 -24.54 29.05 51.09
CA ARG A 111 -23.85 28.00 51.85
C ARG A 111 -22.37 28.10 51.54
N LYS A 112 -21.53 28.07 52.58
CA LYS A 112 -20.07 28.10 52.41
C LYS A 112 -19.63 26.77 51.81
N VAL A 113 -18.98 26.82 50.65
CA VAL A 113 -18.35 25.65 50.02
C VAL A 113 -17.17 25.21 50.88
N THR A 114 -17.03 23.90 51.09
CA THR A 114 -15.88 23.37 51.83
C THR A 114 -14.64 23.35 50.93
N ALA A 115 -13.44 23.53 51.49
CA ALA A 115 -12.20 23.51 50.70
C ALA A 115 -12.00 22.16 49.98
N LYS A 116 -12.47 21.06 50.59
CA LYS A 116 -12.47 19.72 50.00
C LYS A 116 -13.38 19.66 48.77
N GLU A 117 -14.63 20.10 48.90
CA GLU A 117 -15.58 20.14 47.79
C GLU A 117 -15.04 20.98 46.63
N GLN A 118 -14.45 22.15 46.91
CA GLN A 118 -13.83 22.97 45.87
C GLN A 118 -12.68 22.25 45.14
N ALA A 119 -11.90 21.44 45.86
CA ALA A 119 -10.78 20.68 45.29
C ALA A 119 -11.26 19.48 44.46
N ASP A 120 -12.25 18.73 44.96
CA ASP A 120 -12.83 17.57 44.27
C ASP A 120 -13.50 18.00 42.94
N TRP A 121 -14.07 19.20 42.91
CA TRP A 121 -14.68 19.79 41.71
C TRP A 121 -13.70 20.57 40.82
N LYS A 122 -12.39 20.51 41.10
CA LYS A 122 -11.38 21.15 40.25
C LYS A 122 -11.13 20.31 38.99
N ILE A 123 -11.76 20.72 37.90
CA ILE A 123 -11.63 20.06 36.59
C ILE A 123 -10.20 20.26 36.03
N PRO A 124 -9.45 19.19 35.73
CA PRO A 124 -8.14 19.31 35.09
C PRO A 124 -8.21 19.96 33.69
N PRO A 125 -7.18 20.70 33.25
CA PRO A 125 -7.16 21.27 31.92
C PRO A 125 -7.12 20.18 30.85
N CYS A 126 -7.87 20.37 29.76
CA CYS A 126 -7.86 19.46 28.64
C CYS A 126 -6.61 19.70 27.77
N VAL A 127 -5.64 18.80 27.87
CA VAL A 127 -4.49 18.73 26.97
C VAL A 127 -4.81 17.71 25.89
N SER A 128 -4.94 18.17 24.64
CA SER A 128 -5.27 17.29 23.53
C SER A 128 -4.01 16.88 22.74
N ASN A 129 -4.00 15.64 22.24
CA ASN A 129 -2.93 15.16 21.37
C ASN A 129 -3.04 15.69 19.93
N TRP A 130 -4.16 16.31 19.56
CA TRP A 130 -4.43 16.77 18.18
C TRP A 130 -4.42 18.28 18.00
N LYS A 131 -4.91 19.05 18.98
CA LYS A 131 -5.20 20.48 18.84
C LYS A 131 -4.49 21.29 19.91
N ASN A 132 -3.76 22.29 19.44
CA ASN A 132 -3.14 23.32 20.29
C ASN A 132 -3.34 24.69 19.62
N PRO A 133 -4.57 25.24 19.63
CA PRO A 133 -4.90 26.43 18.84
C PRO A 133 -4.12 27.68 19.29
N LYS A 134 -3.76 27.75 20.58
CA LYS A 134 -2.99 28.84 21.16
C LYS A 134 -1.48 28.57 21.21
N GLY A 135 -1.03 27.41 20.70
CA GLY A 135 0.41 27.09 20.62
C GLY A 135 1.12 26.96 21.97
N TYR A 136 0.43 26.57 23.05
CA TYR A 136 1.06 26.41 24.36
C TYR A 136 2.18 25.36 24.33
N THR A 137 3.32 25.69 24.95
CA THR A 137 4.41 24.73 25.19
C THR A 137 4.02 23.84 26.35
N VAL A 138 3.61 22.61 26.06
CA VAL A 138 3.15 21.62 27.03
C VAL A 138 4.18 20.50 27.11
N ALA A 139 4.62 20.18 28.33
CA ALA A 139 5.56 19.10 28.61
C ALA A 139 5.04 17.73 28.15
N LEU A 140 5.96 16.81 27.85
CA LEU A 140 5.64 15.50 27.26
C LEU A 140 4.81 14.63 28.20
N ASP A 141 5.10 14.67 29.50
CA ASP A 141 4.36 13.95 30.54
C ASP A 141 2.86 14.32 30.52
N LYS A 142 2.54 15.61 30.38
CA LYS A 142 1.14 16.09 30.34
C LYS A 142 0.42 15.77 29.04
N ARG A 143 1.15 15.62 27.92
CA ARG A 143 0.59 15.15 26.65
C ARG A 143 0.31 13.65 26.68
N LEU A 144 1.26 12.89 27.22
CA LEU A 144 1.18 11.43 27.27
C LEU A 144 0.29 10.90 28.41
N ALA A 145 0.02 11.70 29.44
CA ALA A 145 -0.76 11.30 30.61
C ALA A 145 -2.15 10.72 30.28
N ALA A 146 -2.81 11.22 29.23
CA ALA A 146 -4.16 10.80 28.84
C ALA A 146 -4.19 9.65 27.82
N ASP A 147 -3.02 9.18 27.40
CA ASP A 147 -2.88 8.28 26.26
C ASP A 147 -3.36 6.85 26.55
N GLY A 148 -3.54 6.46 27.82
CA GLY A 148 -4.15 5.19 28.25
C GLY A 148 -3.38 3.92 27.84
N ARG A 149 -2.48 4.00 26.85
CA ARG A 149 -1.62 2.92 26.36
C ARG A 149 -0.73 2.37 27.46
N GLY A 150 -0.25 3.22 28.37
CA GLY A 150 0.52 2.80 29.55
C GLY A 150 -0.31 2.09 30.63
N LEU A 151 -1.65 2.18 30.58
CA LEU A 151 -2.55 1.47 31.50
C LEU A 151 -2.92 0.08 30.97
N GLN A 152 -2.73 -0.17 29.66
CA GLN A 152 -3.01 -1.46 29.06
C GLN A 152 -1.84 -2.42 29.29
N GLN A 153 -1.94 -3.22 30.35
CA GLN A 153 -1.04 -4.36 30.51
C GLN A 153 -1.42 -5.44 29.49
N VAL A 154 -0.51 -5.77 28.58
CA VAL A 154 -0.72 -6.81 27.57
C VAL A 154 -0.60 -8.16 28.27
N HIS A 155 -1.71 -8.89 28.33
CA HIS A 155 -1.76 -10.26 28.86
C HIS A 155 -1.90 -11.25 27.70
N ILE A 156 -1.10 -12.32 27.69
CA ILE A 156 -1.13 -13.34 26.63
C ILE A 156 -1.88 -14.56 27.14
N ASN A 157 -2.77 -15.11 26.30
CA ASN A 157 -3.57 -16.30 26.62
C ASN A 157 -2.76 -17.60 26.45
N GLU A 158 -2.93 -18.57 27.35
CA GLU A 158 -2.32 -19.91 27.28
C GLU A 158 -2.73 -20.71 26.03
N GLY A 159 -3.85 -20.37 25.39
CA GLY A 159 -4.29 -20.98 24.13
C GLY A 159 -3.24 -20.92 23.01
N PHE A 160 -2.40 -19.87 23.00
CA PHE A 160 -1.31 -19.75 22.04
C PHE A 160 -0.25 -20.85 22.22
N ALA A 161 0.05 -21.23 23.46
CA ALA A 161 0.99 -22.32 23.74
C ALA A 161 0.41 -23.67 23.28
N LYS A 162 -0.85 -23.96 23.64
CA LYS A 162 -1.53 -25.20 23.22
C LYS A 162 -1.60 -25.33 21.70
N PHE A 163 -1.87 -24.23 21.00
CA PHE A 163 -1.91 -24.20 19.54
C PHE A 163 -0.52 -24.42 18.91
N ALA A 164 0.52 -23.75 19.42
CA ALA A 164 1.89 -23.93 18.95
C ALA A 164 2.41 -25.36 19.17
N GLU A 165 2.08 -25.96 20.31
CA GLU A 165 2.39 -27.36 20.59
C GLU A 165 1.66 -28.32 19.65
N ALA A 166 0.37 -28.10 19.41
CA ALA A 166 -0.42 -28.92 18.48
C ALA A 166 0.15 -28.88 17.06
N LEU A 167 0.55 -27.70 16.57
CA LEU A 167 1.21 -27.55 15.27
C LEU A 167 2.56 -28.27 15.22
N SER A 168 3.37 -28.14 16.27
CA SER A 168 4.68 -28.81 16.36
C SER A 168 4.55 -30.34 16.35
N ILE A 169 3.52 -30.88 17.01
CA ILE A 169 3.20 -32.32 17.00
C ILE A 169 2.70 -32.75 15.61
N ALA A 170 1.84 -31.96 14.98
CA ALA A 170 1.32 -32.24 13.64
C ALA A 170 2.45 -32.25 12.60
N GLU A 171 3.37 -31.28 12.66
CA GLU A 171 4.53 -31.21 11.77
C GLU A 171 5.42 -32.44 11.91
N ARG A 172 5.72 -32.86 13.15
CA ARG A 172 6.54 -34.05 13.41
C ARG A 172 5.92 -35.31 12.79
N LYS A 173 4.63 -35.54 13.06
CA LYS A 173 3.90 -36.67 12.49
C LYS A 173 3.82 -36.62 10.96
N ALA A 174 3.64 -35.43 10.39
CA ALA A 174 3.64 -35.26 8.94
C ALA A 174 5.00 -35.66 8.34
N ARG A 175 6.12 -35.21 8.93
CA ARG A 175 7.47 -35.60 8.48
C ARG A 175 7.72 -37.10 8.58
N GLU A 176 7.37 -37.72 9.69
CA GLU A 176 7.49 -39.17 9.87
C GLU A 176 6.67 -39.94 8.81
N SER A 177 5.44 -39.49 8.53
CA SER A 177 4.60 -40.12 7.50
C SER A 177 5.15 -39.96 6.08
N VAL A 178 5.80 -38.82 5.78
CA VAL A 178 6.43 -38.57 4.49
C VAL A 178 7.71 -39.38 4.35
N GLU A 179 8.51 -39.46 5.41
CA GLU A 179 9.76 -40.22 5.41
C GLU A 179 9.48 -41.72 5.26
N THR A 180 8.54 -42.27 6.02
CA THR A 180 8.14 -43.69 5.91
C THR A 180 7.60 -44.02 4.50
N ARG A 181 6.79 -43.13 3.91
CA ARG A 181 6.32 -43.30 2.52
C ARG A 181 7.48 -43.26 1.53
N ALA A 182 8.38 -42.30 1.65
CA ALA A 182 9.54 -42.18 0.77
C ALA A 182 10.48 -43.39 0.89
N GLN A 183 10.68 -43.93 2.10
CA GLN A 183 11.45 -45.16 2.32
C GLN A 183 10.76 -46.37 1.68
N MET A 184 9.45 -46.52 1.83
CA MET A 184 8.69 -47.60 1.15
C MET A 184 8.75 -47.49 -0.37
N GLU A 185 8.59 -46.30 -0.93
CA GLU A 185 8.70 -46.08 -2.38
C GLU A 185 10.10 -46.42 -2.91
N ARG A 186 11.16 -46.08 -2.15
CA ARG A 186 12.53 -46.48 -2.49
C ARG A 186 12.71 -48.00 -2.47
N LEU A 187 12.17 -48.69 -1.46
CA LEU A 187 12.22 -50.16 -1.38
C LEU A 187 11.45 -50.81 -2.54
N ILE A 188 10.26 -50.31 -2.88
CA ILE A 188 9.48 -50.79 -4.03
C ILE A 188 10.25 -50.56 -5.34
N ALA A 189 10.87 -49.39 -5.51
CA ALA A 189 11.67 -49.09 -6.69
C ALA A 189 12.90 -50.01 -6.80
N GLN A 190 13.58 -50.28 -5.68
CA GLN A 190 14.70 -51.22 -5.63
C GLN A 190 14.26 -52.64 -5.96
N ASN A 191 13.17 -53.12 -5.36
CA ASN A 191 12.61 -54.44 -5.65
C ASN A 191 12.24 -54.57 -7.14
N LYS A 192 11.52 -53.58 -7.71
CA LYS A 192 11.20 -53.53 -9.14
C LYS A 192 12.46 -53.56 -10.01
N LYS A 193 13.52 -52.83 -9.64
CA LYS A 193 14.81 -52.86 -10.34
C LYS A 193 15.47 -54.24 -10.28
N THR A 194 15.46 -54.90 -9.12
CA THR A 194 16.03 -56.26 -8.99
C THR A 194 15.21 -57.31 -9.74
N GLU A 195 13.88 -57.19 -9.78
CA GLU A 195 13.00 -58.05 -10.59
C GLU A 195 13.27 -57.86 -12.08
N GLN A 196 13.42 -56.62 -12.54
CA GLN A 196 13.81 -56.32 -13.92
C GLN A 196 15.18 -56.92 -14.24
N GLU A 197 16.17 -56.77 -13.35
CA GLU A 197 17.51 -57.36 -13.54
C GLU A 197 17.46 -58.90 -13.61
N LYS A 198 16.69 -59.55 -12.72
CA LYS A 198 16.46 -61.01 -12.76
C LYS A 198 15.81 -61.43 -14.08
N ARG A 199 14.76 -60.74 -14.52
CA ARG A 199 14.08 -61.01 -15.80
C ARG A 199 15.03 -60.85 -16.98
N MET A 200 15.87 -59.81 -16.98
CA MET A 200 16.89 -59.60 -18.01
C MET A 200 17.97 -60.68 -17.97
N ARG A 201 18.35 -61.15 -16.78
CA ARG A 201 19.31 -62.24 -16.59
C ARG A 201 18.76 -63.59 -17.08
N GLU A 202 17.51 -63.91 -16.77
CA GLU A 202 16.83 -65.10 -17.27
C GLU A 202 16.69 -65.07 -18.81
N MET A 203 16.32 -63.93 -19.37
CA MET A 203 16.27 -63.73 -20.82
C MET A 203 17.65 -63.93 -21.47
N ALA A 204 18.72 -63.38 -20.86
CA ALA A 204 20.08 -63.58 -21.33
C ALA A 204 20.56 -65.03 -21.20
N GLN A 205 20.20 -65.73 -20.13
CA GLN A 205 20.49 -67.16 -19.95
C GLN A 205 19.74 -68.02 -20.96
N SER A 206 18.46 -67.74 -21.20
CA SER A 206 17.66 -68.41 -22.23
C SER A 206 18.26 -68.18 -23.62
N ALA A 207 18.67 -66.95 -23.96
CA ALA A 207 19.37 -66.65 -25.21
C ALA A 207 20.71 -67.40 -25.34
N ARG A 208 21.46 -67.57 -24.24
CA ARG A 208 22.68 -68.39 -24.20
C ARG A 208 22.40 -69.87 -24.40
N ILE A 209 21.33 -70.41 -23.79
CA ILE A 209 20.91 -71.81 -23.97
C ILE A 209 20.42 -72.04 -25.39
N GLN A 210 19.64 -71.13 -25.97
CA GLN A 210 19.22 -71.21 -27.37
C GLN A 210 20.42 -71.18 -28.32
N ARG A 211 21.43 -70.35 -28.03
CA ARG A 211 22.70 -70.35 -28.78
C ARG A 211 23.47 -71.67 -28.61
N SER A 212 23.56 -72.23 -27.40
CA SER A 212 24.26 -73.51 -27.18
C SER A 212 23.49 -74.71 -27.76
N GLN A 213 22.16 -74.67 -27.78
CA GLN A 213 21.32 -75.65 -28.46
C GLN A 213 21.45 -75.52 -29.98
N ALA A 214 21.55 -74.31 -30.54
CA ALA A 214 21.87 -74.10 -31.95
C ALA A 214 23.27 -74.65 -32.30
N LEU A 215 24.25 -74.53 -31.39
CA LEU A 215 25.58 -75.13 -31.54
C LEU A 215 25.54 -76.67 -31.45
N ARG A 216 24.74 -77.25 -30.55
CA ARG A 216 24.54 -78.71 -30.49
C ARG A 216 23.76 -79.27 -31.67
N LYS A 217 22.84 -78.49 -32.24
CA LYS A 217 22.15 -78.84 -33.49
C LYS A 217 23.12 -78.82 -34.68
N ALA A 218 24.14 -77.96 -34.64
CA ALA A 218 25.25 -77.99 -35.60
C ALA A 218 26.19 -79.21 -35.43
N GLU A 219 26.15 -79.90 -34.28
CA GLU A 219 26.92 -81.13 -33.98
C GLU A 219 26.15 -82.41 -34.39
N ALA A 220 24.82 -82.34 -34.54
CA ALA A 220 23.98 -83.45 -34.99
C ALA A 220 23.78 -83.51 -36.52
N ASP A 221 24.17 -82.46 -37.25
CA ASP A 221 24.13 -82.38 -38.73
C ASP A 221 25.49 -82.75 -39.38
N GLU A 222 26.36 -83.50 -38.71
CA GLU A 222 27.67 -83.96 -39.23
C GLU A 222 27.52 -84.98 -40.38
N ASP A 223 26.46 -85.81 -40.39
CA ASP A 223 26.31 -86.88 -41.40
C ASP A 223 25.75 -86.38 -42.75
N GLN A 224 25.09 -85.23 -42.79
CA GLN A 224 24.58 -84.62 -44.04
C GLN A 224 25.50 -83.50 -44.60
N LYS A 225 26.41 -82.96 -43.78
CA LYS A 225 27.34 -81.88 -44.18
C LYS A 225 28.51 -82.31 -45.04
N LEU A 226 28.91 -83.58 -45.03
CA LEU A 226 30.05 -84.06 -45.83
C LEU A 226 29.86 -83.85 -47.35
N MET A 227 28.61 -83.83 -47.84
CA MET A 227 28.30 -83.64 -49.26
C MET A 227 28.20 -82.17 -49.67
N GLU A 228 27.85 -81.26 -48.74
CA GLU A 228 27.73 -79.81 -48.99
C GLU A 228 29.00 -79.01 -48.65
N GLU A 229 29.82 -79.46 -47.68
CA GLU A 229 31.11 -78.84 -47.34
C GLU A 229 32.13 -78.96 -48.50
N ALA A 230 32.00 -79.98 -49.35
CA ALA A 230 32.78 -80.10 -50.58
C ALA A 230 32.49 -78.93 -51.56
N LYS A 231 31.26 -78.43 -51.60
CA LYS A 231 30.86 -77.26 -52.42
C LYS A 231 31.23 -75.93 -51.76
N GLU A 232 31.13 -75.81 -50.45
CA GLU A 232 31.47 -74.58 -49.72
C GLU A 232 33.00 -74.36 -49.61
N ARG A 233 33.81 -75.42 -49.52
CA ARG A 233 35.28 -75.32 -49.62
C ARG A 233 35.75 -74.92 -51.01
N GLU A 234 35.03 -75.30 -52.06
CA GLU A 234 35.28 -74.86 -53.45
C GLU A 234 34.97 -73.36 -53.61
N ALA A 235 33.87 -72.88 -52.99
CA ALA A 235 33.46 -71.47 -53.00
C ALA A 235 34.41 -70.55 -52.22
N ILE A 236 34.86 -70.95 -51.03
CA ILE A 236 35.85 -70.20 -50.23
C ILE A 236 37.21 -70.12 -50.95
N ARG A 237 37.59 -71.18 -51.69
CA ARG A 237 38.81 -71.16 -52.51
C ARG A 237 38.68 -70.17 -53.68
N ARG A 238 37.48 -70.03 -54.25
CA ARG A 238 37.17 -69.08 -55.34
C ARG A 238 37.12 -67.63 -54.84
N ASP A 239 36.50 -67.38 -53.69
CA ASP A 239 36.39 -66.03 -53.09
C ASP A 239 37.74 -65.50 -52.62
N ARG A 240 38.57 -66.35 -52.00
CA ARG A 240 39.93 -65.95 -51.58
C ARG A 240 40.82 -65.60 -52.78
N VAL A 241 40.58 -66.23 -53.94
CA VAL A 241 41.24 -65.90 -55.21
C VAL A 241 40.68 -64.59 -55.80
N GLU A 242 39.38 -64.34 -55.70
CA GLU A 242 38.76 -63.07 -56.11
C GLU A 242 39.21 -61.87 -55.26
N ASP A 243 39.31 -62.02 -53.95
CA ASP A 243 39.76 -60.95 -53.05
C ASP A 243 41.24 -60.63 -53.25
N HIS A 244 42.09 -61.65 -53.43
CA HIS A 244 43.47 -61.43 -53.86
C HIS A 244 43.57 -60.76 -55.25
N ARG A 245 42.58 -60.98 -56.13
CA ARG A 245 42.51 -60.33 -57.45
C ARG A 245 42.06 -58.87 -57.34
N LYS A 246 41.08 -58.56 -56.48
CA LYS A 246 40.61 -57.20 -56.17
C LYS A 246 41.67 -56.39 -55.42
N GLU A 247 42.35 -56.97 -54.44
CA GLU A 247 43.46 -56.32 -53.72
C GLU A 247 44.67 -56.08 -54.63
N ARG A 248 44.99 -57.03 -55.54
CA ARG A 248 46.05 -56.85 -56.55
C ARG A 248 45.70 -55.80 -57.62
N ASN A 249 44.43 -55.68 -58.03
CA ASN A 249 43.99 -54.64 -58.96
C ASN A 249 43.95 -53.25 -58.30
N ILE A 250 43.56 -53.15 -57.03
CA ILE A 250 43.57 -51.88 -56.28
C ILE A 250 45.01 -51.46 -55.96
N ALA A 251 45.88 -52.42 -55.59
CA ALA A 251 47.31 -52.17 -55.37
C ALA A 251 48.05 -51.72 -56.63
N ARG A 252 47.61 -52.14 -57.83
CA ARG A 252 48.18 -51.70 -59.12
C ARG A 252 47.59 -50.38 -59.63
N SER A 253 46.34 -50.06 -59.29
CA SER A 253 45.65 -48.86 -59.82
C SER A 253 45.88 -47.61 -58.95
N ARG A 254 46.10 -47.73 -57.63
CA ARG A 254 46.35 -46.59 -56.73
C ARG A 254 46.86 -47.02 -55.34
N PRO A 255 48.19 -47.10 -55.11
CA PRO A 255 48.73 -47.61 -53.85
C PRO A 255 48.41 -46.72 -52.62
N GLU A 256 48.32 -45.40 -52.79
CA GLU A 256 48.10 -44.49 -51.64
C GLU A 256 46.69 -44.52 -51.02
N LYS A 257 45.66 -44.90 -51.79
CA LYS A 257 44.29 -44.97 -51.26
C LYS A 257 44.05 -46.24 -50.43
N LEU A 258 44.81 -47.30 -50.68
CA LEU A 258 44.73 -48.55 -49.91
C LEU A 258 45.29 -48.36 -48.50
N GLU A 259 46.41 -47.63 -48.38
CA GLU A 259 47.05 -47.38 -47.08
C GLU A 259 46.24 -46.41 -46.21
N LYS A 260 45.70 -45.31 -46.78
CA LYS A 260 44.82 -44.39 -46.03
C LYS A 260 43.52 -45.05 -45.54
N LEU A 261 42.91 -45.91 -46.36
CA LEU A 261 41.62 -46.52 -46.03
C LEU A 261 41.73 -47.62 -44.98
N LYS A 262 42.86 -48.34 -44.92
CA LYS A 262 43.20 -49.23 -43.79
C LYS A 262 43.53 -48.40 -42.54
N ARG A 263 44.31 -47.32 -42.67
CA ARG A 263 44.78 -46.50 -41.53
C ARG A 263 43.71 -45.64 -40.85
N ASP A 264 42.67 -45.18 -41.55
CA ASP A 264 41.59 -44.38 -40.94
C ASP A 264 40.48 -45.24 -40.30
N LYS A 265 40.36 -46.50 -40.75
CA LYS A 265 39.41 -47.49 -40.20
C LYS A 265 39.88 -48.06 -38.86
N ASP A 266 41.20 -48.15 -38.66
CA ASP A 266 41.82 -48.73 -37.46
C ASP A 266 42.19 -47.69 -36.36
N ARG A 267 41.82 -46.40 -36.52
CA ARG A 267 42.07 -45.36 -35.49
C ARG A 267 40.96 -45.29 -34.46
N ASP A 268 41.33 -45.48 -33.19
CA ASP A 268 40.46 -45.39 -32.02
C ASP A 268 39.92 -43.96 -31.80
N ILE A 269 38.73 -43.88 -31.19
CA ILE A 269 37.95 -42.64 -31.02
C ILE A 269 38.71 -41.61 -30.17
N SER A 270 39.50 -42.07 -29.19
CA SER A 270 40.36 -41.22 -28.35
C SER A 270 41.53 -40.60 -29.14
N GLU A 271 42.13 -41.32 -30.09
CA GLU A 271 43.21 -40.80 -30.92
C GLU A 271 42.71 -39.77 -31.95
N LYS A 272 41.48 -39.92 -32.44
CA LYS A 272 40.82 -38.93 -33.30
C LYS A 272 40.59 -37.59 -32.59
N ILE A 273 40.30 -37.61 -31.28
CA ILE A 273 40.13 -36.42 -30.45
C ILE A 273 41.49 -35.74 -30.16
N ALA A 274 42.54 -36.52 -29.87
CA ALA A 274 43.87 -35.98 -29.59
C ALA A 274 44.57 -35.38 -30.83
N LEU A 275 44.27 -35.89 -32.03
CA LEU A 275 44.85 -35.39 -33.28
C LEU A 275 44.06 -34.22 -33.90
N GLY A 276 43.03 -33.71 -33.22
CA GLY A 276 42.23 -32.55 -33.67
C GLY A 276 41.47 -32.78 -34.98
N LEU A 277 41.28 -34.03 -35.41
CA LEU A 277 40.46 -34.34 -36.58
C LEU A 277 38.99 -34.08 -36.22
N PRO A 278 38.28 -33.22 -36.97
CA PRO A 278 36.92 -32.84 -36.61
C PRO A 278 35.99 -34.05 -36.71
N ASP A 279 35.28 -34.34 -35.60
CA ASP A 279 34.16 -35.29 -35.60
C ASP A 279 33.09 -34.77 -36.55
N SER A 280 32.96 -35.44 -37.70
CA SER A 280 32.02 -35.05 -38.76
C SER A 280 30.55 -35.19 -38.35
N ARG A 281 30.27 -35.68 -37.13
CA ARG A 281 28.92 -35.76 -36.55
C ARG A 281 28.49 -34.53 -35.75
N ALA A 282 29.42 -33.67 -35.33
CA ALA A 282 29.11 -32.53 -34.44
C ALA A 282 28.67 -31.24 -35.18
N ARG A 283 28.85 -31.15 -36.52
CA ARG A 283 28.56 -29.92 -37.29
C ARG A 283 27.20 -29.87 -37.98
N THR A 284 26.36 -30.89 -37.83
CA THR A 284 24.97 -30.84 -38.29
C THR A 284 24.05 -30.41 -37.15
N SER A 285 24.27 -29.20 -36.62
CA SER A 285 23.22 -28.49 -35.87
C SER A 285 22.26 -27.90 -36.90
N ALA A 286 21.07 -28.48 -36.99
CA ALA A 286 20.04 -28.12 -37.96
C ALA A 286 19.30 -26.83 -37.55
N GLY A 287 20.00 -25.69 -37.56
CA GLY A 287 19.41 -24.37 -37.32
C GLY A 287 20.33 -23.22 -37.75
N THR A 288 19.77 -22.21 -38.40
CA THR A 288 20.46 -20.96 -38.78
C THR A 288 21.11 -20.30 -37.57
N GLN A 289 22.37 -19.90 -37.69
CA GLN A 289 23.09 -19.18 -36.64
C GLN A 289 22.50 -17.77 -36.49
N PHE A 290 22.01 -17.42 -35.30
CA PHE A 290 21.48 -16.10 -34.98
C PHE A 290 22.51 -15.26 -34.19
N ASP A 291 22.45 -13.92 -34.30
CA ASP A 291 23.35 -13.01 -33.57
C ASP A 291 23.12 -13.08 -32.05
N SER A 292 24.20 -13.35 -31.30
CA SER A 292 24.25 -13.36 -29.84
C SER A 292 23.62 -12.15 -29.15
N ARG A 293 23.64 -10.97 -29.78
CA ARG A 293 23.06 -9.73 -29.21
C ARG A 293 21.54 -9.74 -29.16
N LEU A 294 20.90 -10.61 -29.93
CA LEU A 294 19.44 -10.74 -29.99
C LEU A 294 18.89 -11.66 -28.88
N PHE A 295 19.69 -12.60 -28.37
CA PHE A 295 19.23 -13.56 -27.36
C PHE A 295 19.23 -13.03 -25.93
N ASN A 296 19.98 -11.95 -25.65
CA ASN A 296 20.06 -11.34 -24.32
C ASN A 296 19.23 -10.05 -24.20
N GLN A 297 18.23 -9.87 -25.06
CA GLN A 297 17.26 -8.79 -24.91
C GLN A 297 16.08 -9.27 -24.06
N ASN A 298 15.71 -8.49 -23.04
CA ASN A 298 14.66 -8.84 -22.07
C ASN A 298 13.22 -8.73 -22.65
N ALA A 299 13.07 -8.76 -23.97
CA ALA A 299 11.81 -8.55 -24.68
C ALA A 299 11.06 -9.89 -24.82
N GLY A 300 10.07 -10.13 -23.95
CA GLY A 300 9.13 -11.23 -24.18
C GLY A 300 8.37 -11.75 -22.96
N LEU A 301 8.84 -11.51 -21.74
CA LEU A 301 8.15 -11.98 -20.52
C LEU A 301 7.36 -10.88 -19.78
N ASP A 302 7.71 -9.61 -20.00
CA ASP A 302 7.18 -8.48 -19.22
C ASP A 302 6.01 -7.74 -19.89
N SER A 303 5.79 -7.95 -21.19
CA SER A 303 4.81 -7.20 -21.99
C SER A 303 3.42 -7.83 -22.10
N GLY A 304 3.12 -8.86 -21.29
CA GLY A 304 1.95 -9.75 -21.51
C GLY A 304 0.82 -9.67 -20.50
N GLY A 305 0.91 -8.82 -19.47
CA GLY A 305 -0.09 -8.71 -18.40
C GLY A 305 -0.69 -7.32 -18.33
N ILE A 306 -1.48 -6.93 -19.32
CA ILE A 306 -2.18 -5.64 -19.32
C ILE A 306 -3.58 -5.88 -18.76
N ASP A 307 -3.75 -5.59 -17.48
CA ASP A 307 -5.06 -5.45 -16.82
C ASP A 307 -5.48 -3.97 -16.87
N ASP A 308 -6.78 -3.69 -16.99
CA ASP A 308 -7.29 -2.30 -17.13
C ASP A 308 -6.97 -1.43 -15.89
N GLU A 309 -6.64 -2.04 -14.75
CA GLU A 309 -6.19 -1.35 -13.53
C GLU A 309 -4.68 -1.04 -13.53
N THR A 310 -3.89 -1.67 -14.41
CA THR A 310 -2.45 -1.41 -14.53
C THR A 310 -2.18 -0.32 -15.57
N TYR A 311 -1.75 0.85 -15.11
CA TYR A 311 -1.43 2.02 -15.95
C TYR A 311 -0.12 1.82 -16.74
N THR A 312 -0.13 0.87 -17.67
CA THR A 312 1.02 0.40 -18.48
C THR A 312 0.87 0.82 -19.95
N ALA A 313 0.43 2.06 -20.19
CA ALA A 313 0.18 2.57 -21.54
C ALA A 313 1.47 2.86 -22.36
N TYR A 314 2.63 2.91 -21.70
CA TYR A 314 3.91 3.25 -22.33
C TYR A 314 5.03 2.31 -21.89
N ASP A 315 5.83 1.87 -22.86
CA ASP A 315 6.97 0.95 -22.64
C ASP A 315 8.20 1.63 -21.99
N LYS A 316 8.26 2.97 -22.00
CA LYS A 316 9.40 3.74 -21.50
C LYS A 316 8.93 4.88 -20.58
N PRO A 317 9.59 5.10 -19.43
CA PRO A 317 9.28 6.23 -18.58
C PRO A 317 9.66 7.55 -19.28
N TRP A 318 8.88 8.60 -19.02
CA TRP A 318 9.13 9.96 -19.55
C TRP A 318 10.52 10.52 -19.19
N ARG A 319 11.09 10.08 -18.05
CA ARG A 319 12.47 10.39 -17.65
C ARG A 319 13.20 9.12 -17.18
N PRO A 320 14.44 8.85 -17.64
CA PRO A 320 15.24 7.73 -17.17
C PRO A 320 15.83 8.04 -15.79
N GLN A 321 15.05 7.88 -14.71
CA GLN A 321 15.50 8.14 -13.34
C GLN A 321 16.47 7.06 -12.83
N ASP A 322 16.38 5.81 -13.31
CA ASP A 322 17.14 4.68 -12.77
C ASP A 322 18.65 4.71 -13.11
N ASN A 323 19.07 5.53 -14.07
CA ASN A 323 20.49 5.68 -14.45
C ASN A 323 21.10 7.04 -14.07
N VAL A 324 20.38 7.87 -13.32
CA VAL A 324 20.91 9.16 -12.86
C VAL A 324 22.18 8.95 -12.02
N GLN A 325 22.27 7.87 -11.24
CA GLN A 325 23.50 7.53 -10.49
C GLN A 325 24.71 7.17 -11.37
N GLN A 326 24.50 6.73 -12.62
CA GLN A 326 25.58 6.40 -13.56
C GLN A 326 26.01 7.59 -14.43
N HIS A 327 25.11 8.58 -14.61
CA HIS A 327 25.37 9.79 -15.38
C HIS A 327 25.67 11.03 -14.54
N ILE A 328 25.43 11.00 -13.22
CA ILE A 328 26.02 11.96 -12.29
C ILE A 328 27.53 11.70 -12.28
N TYR A 329 28.30 12.70 -12.72
CA TYR A 329 29.75 12.65 -12.78
C TYR A 329 30.32 12.15 -11.45
N ARG A 330 30.90 10.95 -11.49
CA ARG A 330 31.55 10.31 -10.35
C ARG A 330 33.02 10.14 -10.70
N PRO A 331 33.91 11.04 -10.22
CA PRO A 331 35.32 10.98 -10.55
C PRO A 331 35.89 9.62 -10.14
N ARG A 332 36.48 8.90 -11.09
CA ARG A 332 37.20 7.66 -10.83
C ARG A 332 38.67 8.02 -10.60
N LYS A 333 39.17 7.75 -9.39
CA LYS A 333 40.52 8.10 -8.94
C LYS A 333 41.63 7.55 -9.86
N ASP A 334 41.34 6.47 -10.60
CA ASP A 334 42.29 5.83 -11.51
C ASP A 334 42.38 6.46 -12.91
N VAL A 335 41.45 7.34 -13.29
CA VAL A 335 41.46 7.96 -14.63
C VAL A 335 42.29 9.25 -14.66
N ASP A 336 42.33 9.99 -13.54
CA ASP A 336 43.09 11.23 -13.42
C ASP A 336 44.61 11.00 -13.30
N SER A 337 45.05 9.89 -12.71
CA SER A 337 46.48 9.57 -12.55
C SER A 337 47.20 9.36 -13.89
N GLY A 338 46.48 8.84 -14.89
CA GLY A 338 46.99 8.64 -16.25
C GLY A 338 47.01 9.90 -17.12
N ILE A 339 46.19 10.91 -16.78
CA ILE A 339 46.03 12.14 -17.60
C ILE A 339 46.86 13.30 -17.05
N TYR A 340 46.93 13.47 -15.72
CA TYR A 340 47.56 14.65 -15.12
C TYR A 340 48.96 14.40 -14.53
N GLY A 341 49.45 13.17 -14.50
CA GLY A 341 50.78 12.83 -14.00
C GLY A 341 50.97 13.10 -12.50
N ALA A 342 51.89 12.37 -11.86
CA ALA A 342 52.09 12.38 -10.41
C ALA A 342 52.71 13.69 -9.82
N ASP A 343 52.68 14.81 -10.55
CA ASP A 343 53.34 16.06 -10.15
C ASP A 343 52.46 16.98 -9.29
N LEU A 344 51.14 16.75 -9.22
CA LEU A 344 50.25 17.49 -8.31
C LEU A 344 50.64 17.30 -6.84
N ASP A 345 50.99 16.08 -6.43
CA ASP A 345 51.40 15.78 -5.05
C ASP A 345 52.76 16.42 -4.69
N LYS A 346 53.63 16.68 -5.68
CA LYS A 346 54.89 17.41 -5.45
C LYS A 346 54.67 18.92 -5.33
N ILE A 347 53.74 19.48 -6.10
CA ILE A 347 53.44 20.92 -6.06
C ILE A 347 52.75 21.29 -4.74
N ILE A 348 51.84 20.45 -4.25
CA ILE A 348 51.11 20.65 -2.98
C ILE A 348 52.07 20.60 -1.76
N ASN A 349 53.14 19.81 -1.83
CA ASN A 349 54.08 19.63 -0.72
C ASN A 349 55.25 20.62 -0.69
N THR A 350 55.28 21.64 -1.56
CA THR A 350 56.30 22.70 -1.49
C THR A 350 55.78 23.93 -0.75
N SER A 351 56.43 24.30 0.35
CA SER A 351 56.15 25.47 1.19
C SER A 351 56.55 26.81 0.55
N ARG A 352 56.52 26.91 -0.79
CA ARG A 352 56.95 28.08 -1.56
C ARG A 352 55.94 29.23 -1.58
N PHE A 353 54.73 29.04 -1.05
CA PHE A 353 53.64 30.02 -1.12
C PHE A 353 53.01 30.31 0.26
N VAL A 354 53.84 30.64 1.24
CA VAL A 354 53.37 31.21 2.52
C VAL A 354 53.65 32.72 2.51
N PRO A 355 52.65 33.60 2.64
CA PRO A 355 52.87 35.04 2.77
C PRO A 355 53.38 35.42 4.17
N ASP A 356 54.42 36.27 4.25
CA ASP A 356 55.05 36.71 5.52
C ASP A 356 54.21 37.68 6.37
N LYS A 357 53.01 38.06 5.93
CA LYS A 357 52.10 38.96 6.66
C LYS A 357 50.67 38.46 6.58
N GLY A 358 50.21 37.88 7.70
CA GLY A 358 48.82 37.51 7.90
C GLY A 358 47.90 38.73 7.98
N PHE A 359 46.71 38.63 7.40
CA PHE A 359 45.66 39.63 7.48
C PHE A 359 45.10 39.66 8.91
N SER A 360 45.37 40.74 9.65
CA SER A 360 44.92 40.91 11.04
C SER A 360 43.40 41.00 11.10
N GLY A 361 42.77 39.97 11.66
CA GLY A 361 41.30 39.88 11.78
C GLY A 361 40.75 38.48 12.09
N THR A 362 41.61 37.46 12.18
CA THR A 362 41.20 36.07 12.48
C THR A 362 41.87 35.49 13.72
N GLU A 363 42.20 36.33 14.71
CA GLU A 363 42.78 35.86 15.96
C GLU A 363 41.68 35.74 17.01
N GLY A 364 41.18 34.50 17.17
CA GLY A 364 40.11 34.16 18.10
C GLY A 364 39.82 32.66 18.11
N GLU A 365 40.80 31.91 18.62
CA GLU A 365 40.73 30.56 19.21
C GLU A 365 40.37 29.34 18.31
N GLY A 366 41.42 28.55 18.04
CA GLY A 366 41.30 27.12 17.67
C GLY A 366 41.52 26.78 16.20
N SER A 367 42.78 26.61 15.76
CA SER A 367 43.07 25.91 14.49
C SER A 367 44.49 25.34 14.40
N GLY A 368 44.78 24.34 15.22
CA GLY A 368 45.72 23.29 14.87
C GLY A 368 45.01 22.16 14.11
N ALA A 369 44.53 22.39 12.89
CA ALA A 369 44.10 21.32 11.97
C ALA A 369 43.96 21.84 10.53
N PRO A 370 44.52 21.14 9.52
CA PRO A 370 44.34 21.51 8.12
C PRO A 370 42.89 21.26 7.70
N ARG A 371 42.22 22.30 7.17
CA ARG A 371 40.91 22.19 6.53
C ARG A 371 41.02 21.37 5.25
N GLY A 372 40.68 20.08 5.36
CA GLY A 372 40.51 19.20 4.21
C GLY A 372 39.26 19.57 3.41
N SER A 373 39.45 19.80 2.11
CA SER A 373 38.39 19.78 1.12
C SER A 373 37.86 18.34 0.99
N GLY A 374 36.66 18.10 1.50
CA GLY A 374 35.93 16.84 1.43
C GLY A 374 34.46 17.09 1.76
N PRO A 375 33.51 16.27 1.28
CA PRO A 375 32.10 16.45 1.60
C PRO A 375 31.89 16.28 3.12
N VAL A 376 31.03 17.13 3.69
CA VAL A 376 30.69 17.23 5.11
C VAL A 376 30.54 15.84 5.74
N GLN A 377 31.49 15.46 6.59
CA GLN A 377 31.39 14.31 7.46
C GLN A 377 30.67 14.75 8.74
N PHE A 378 29.65 13.99 9.16
CA PHE A 378 29.03 14.14 10.47
C PHE A 378 29.94 13.48 11.50
N GLU A 379 30.20 14.16 12.61
CA GLU A 379 30.81 13.55 13.79
C GLU A 379 29.90 12.41 14.27
N ARG A 380 30.47 11.20 14.32
CA ARG A 380 29.87 10.06 15.00
C ARG A 380 30.05 10.32 16.50
N GLU A 381 29.05 10.91 17.13
CA GLU A 381 28.94 10.82 18.59
C GLU A 381 28.80 9.34 18.96
N GLU A 382 29.74 8.87 19.76
CA GLU A 382 29.77 7.53 20.34
C GLU A 382 28.64 7.42 21.38
N GLU A 383 27.45 7.05 20.91
CA GLU A 383 26.48 6.12 21.51
C GLU A 383 25.14 6.25 20.75
N ASP A 384 24.74 5.20 20.04
CA ASP A 384 23.46 5.14 19.30
C ASP A 384 22.29 4.98 20.29
N ILE A 385 21.84 6.10 20.86
CA ILE A 385 20.76 6.18 21.86
C ILE A 385 19.43 5.61 21.32
N PHE A 386 19.28 5.48 19.99
CA PHE A 386 18.05 5.04 19.34
C PHE A 386 18.11 3.63 18.75
N GLY A 387 19.22 2.90 18.90
CA GLY A 387 19.35 1.50 18.47
C GLY A 387 19.07 1.27 16.98
N LEU A 388 19.26 2.30 16.15
CA LEU A 388 18.93 2.27 14.72
C LEU A 388 19.91 1.39 13.94
N GLY A 389 21.15 1.25 14.43
CA GLY A 389 22.14 0.35 13.86
C GLY A 389 21.71 -1.13 13.86
N GLU A 390 21.04 -1.58 14.92
CA GLU A 390 20.60 -2.98 15.07
C GLU A 390 19.37 -3.27 14.18
N LEU A 391 18.47 -2.30 14.05
CA LEU A 391 17.30 -2.39 13.18
C LEU A 391 17.69 -2.47 11.68
N LEU A 392 18.73 -1.74 11.27
CA LEU A 392 19.23 -1.79 9.89
C LEU A 392 19.94 -3.12 9.59
N GLN A 393 20.68 -3.69 10.54
CA GLN A 393 21.33 -4.99 10.34
C GLN A 393 20.34 -6.15 10.21
N THR A 394 19.26 -6.17 11.00
CA THR A 394 18.21 -7.22 10.92
C THR A 394 17.41 -7.19 9.61
N SER A 395 17.22 -6.01 9.02
CA SER A 395 16.51 -5.87 7.73
C SER A 395 17.34 -6.38 6.54
N SER A 396 18.67 -6.33 6.64
CA SER A 396 19.57 -6.77 5.55
C SER A 396 19.71 -8.29 5.46
N THR A 397 19.52 -9.01 6.57
CA THR A 397 19.60 -10.48 6.63
C THR A 397 18.27 -11.17 6.27
N ALA A 398 17.15 -10.45 6.27
CA ALA A 398 15.82 -11.00 5.99
C ALA A 398 15.52 -11.23 4.48
N LYS A 399 16.39 -10.80 3.55
CA LYS A 399 16.10 -10.82 2.10
C LYS A 399 16.46 -12.12 1.37
N VAL A 400 16.91 -13.18 2.07
CA VAL A 400 17.44 -14.41 1.43
C VAL A 400 16.49 -15.62 1.51
N LEU A 401 15.36 -15.59 2.23
CA LEU A 401 14.58 -16.82 2.51
C LEU A 401 13.15 -16.92 1.94
N SER A 402 12.75 -16.12 0.95
CA SER A 402 11.42 -16.29 0.34
C SER A 402 11.45 -16.27 -1.19
N ALA A 403 12.03 -17.32 -1.78
CA ALA A 403 11.86 -17.62 -3.20
C ALA A 403 11.92 -19.14 -3.48
N SER A 404 10.83 -19.86 -3.24
CA SER A 404 10.38 -20.90 -4.18
C SER A 404 9.00 -21.50 -3.86
N LYS A 405 8.10 -21.29 -4.84
CA LYS A 405 7.19 -22.30 -5.43
C LYS A 405 5.90 -22.63 -4.64
N ARG A 406 4.77 -21.98 -4.93
CA ARG A 406 3.78 -22.19 -6.03
C ARG A 406 3.19 -23.60 -6.17
N LYS A 407 1.87 -23.69 -5.93
CA LYS A 407 0.77 -24.26 -6.75
C LYS A 407 -0.30 -24.90 -5.83
N LEU A 408 -1.58 -25.05 -6.14
CA LEU A 408 -2.56 -24.51 -7.10
C LEU A 408 -3.80 -25.43 -6.92
N SER A 409 -4.99 -24.90 -6.62
CA SER A 409 -6.33 -25.47 -6.93
C SER A 409 -7.37 -24.60 -6.20
N ASP A 410 -8.19 -23.78 -6.86
CA ASP A 410 -9.26 -24.07 -7.83
C ASP A 410 -10.62 -24.33 -7.15
N GLU A 411 -11.64 -23.65 -7.70
CA GLU A 411 -13.10 -23.64 -7.44
C GLU A 411 -13.59 -23.27 -6.02
N GLY A 412 -14.65 -22.50 -5.81
CA GLY A 412 -15.68 -21.91 -6.69
C GLY A 412 -16.74 -21.24 -5.80
N ASP A 413 -17.52 -20.33 -6.39
CA ASP A 413 -18.86 -19.82 -6.02
C ASP A 413 -19.24 -19.65 -4.52
N GLY A 414 -19.83 -18.56 -4.06
CA GLY A 414 -20.86 -17.75 -4.69
C GLY A 414 -21.74 -17.20 -3.56
N LYS A 415 -22.26 -15.99 -3.82
CA LYS A 415 -23.22 -15.17 -3.07
C LYS A 415 -24.16 -15.91 -2.10
N GLU A 416 -24.48 -15.31 -0.95
CA GLU A 416 -25.73 -14.56 -0.75
C GLU A 416 -25.97 -14.08 0.70
N ASN A 417 -26.57 -12.89 0.77
CA ASN A 417 -27.18 -12.26 1.92
C ASN A 417 -28.41 -13.04 2.41
N ILE A 418 -28.56 -13.29 3.72
CA ILE A 418 -29.89 -13.36 4.35
C ILE A 418 -29.90 -12.64 5.71
N LYS A 419 -30.84 -11.69 5.79
CA LYS A 419 -31.30 -10.96 6.97
C LYS A 419 -32.26 -11.80 7.82
N ARG A 420 -32.34 -11.47 9.13
CA ARG A 420 -33.44 -11.76 10.09
C ARG A 420 -33.55 -13.24 10.49
N SER A 421 -33.72 -13.61 11.76
CA SER A 421 -34.81 -13.16 12.63
C SER A 421 -34.50 -13.34 14.12
N ARG A 422 -35.35 -12.69 14.91
CA ARG A 422 -35.52 -12.84 16.37
C ARG A 422 -35.83 -14.30 16.75
N LYS A 423 -35.26 -14.75 17.86
CA LYS A 423 -36.03 -15.15 19.04
C LYS A 423 -35.22 -14.87 20.30
#